data_AF-A0A7G8PJG0-F1
#
_entry.id   AF-A0A7G8PJG0-F1
#
_cell.length_a   1.000
_cell.length_b   1.000
_cell.length_c   1.000
_cell.angle_alpha   90.00
_cell.angle_beta   90.00
_cell.angle_gamma   90.00
#
_symmetry.space_group_name_H-M   'P 1'
#
loop_
_entity.id
_entity.type
_entity.pdbx_description
1 polymer ?
#
loop_
_entity_poly.entity_id
_entity_poly.type
_entity_poly.pdbx_seq_one_letter_code
_entity_poly.pdbx_strand_id
1 'polypeptide(L)'
;MSVTSIPLAVLRFQYRVARLPLQVAEDRFFARMESDAPVRLRYERSLGLLDAAVGSVLRDKDLQRRGAALAERSDALSRATRLENAATRKRDHAEEELDATHDKVIGDIGQARESKERAVEDAKSAAAERKRTAEEDADKRAAEAKKRVDEDAARQTNTIESAKRAHQEEIRASEERSDAAAKAKLGDAEEKRRDAAAKRVQADRIEQLADIEKKKRQSERANNNA
;
A
#
# COMPACT_ATOMS: atom_id res chain seq x y z
N MET A 1 64.55 83.16 -37.37
CA MET A 1 64.55 82.19 -36.24
C MET A 1 64.02 82.90 -35.01
N SER A 2 62.91 82.44 -34.44
CA SER A 2 62.23 83.10 -33.34
C SER A 2 62.97 82.91 -32.01
N VAL A 3 63.21 84.00 -31.27
CA VAL A 3 63.90 84.02 -29.96
C VAL A 3 63.21 83.13 -28.90
N THR A 4 61.94 82.76 -29.13
CA THR A 4 61.15 81.84 -28.30
C THR A 4 61.36 80.35 -28.58
N SER A 5 62.04 79.96 -29.67
CA SER A 5 62.28 78.53 -29.97
C SER A 5 63.49 77.95 -29.23
N ILE A 6 64.47 78.79 -28.86
CA ILE A 6 65.68 78.35 -28.14
C ILE A 6 65.34 77.92 -26.69
N PRO A 7 64.54 78.66 -25.91
CA PRO A 7 64.14 78.23 -24.57
C PRO A 7 63.30 76.94 -24.59
N LEU A 8 62.34 76.82 -25.53
CA LEU A 8 61.49 75.63 -25.65
C LEU A 8 62.27 74.38 -26.06
N ALA A 9 63.30 74.51 -26.92
CA ALA A 9 64.17 73.41 -27.29
C ALA A 9 65.00 72.91 -26.10
N VAL A 10 65.50 73.83 -25.26
CA VAL A 10 66.22 73.50 -24.01
C VAL A 10 65.29 72.81 -23.02
N LEU A 11 64.07 73.30 -22.83
CA LEU A 11 63.04 72.67 -21.99
C LEU A 11 62.65 71.26 -22.48
N ARG A 12 62.54 71.05 -23.80
CA ARG A 12 62.33 69.71 -24.39
C ARG A 12 63.49 68.77 -24.12
N PHE A 13 64.72 69.27 -24.22
CA PHE A 13 65.92 68.50 -23.90
C PHE A 13 65.96 68.13 -22.41
N GLN A 14 65.69 69.09 -21.52
CA GLN A 14 65.63 68.86 -20.07
C GLN A 14 64.54 67.85 -19.70
N TYR A 15 63.35 67.94 -20.29
CA TYR A 15 62.29 66.96 -20.07
C TYR A 15 62.68 65.56 -20.57
N ARG A 16 63.36 65.47 -21.72
CA ARG A 16 63.86 64.19 -22.25
C ARG A 16 64.92 63.56 -21.35
N VAL A 17 65.77 64.39 -20.71
CA VAL A 17 66.75 63.94 -19.70
C VAL A 17 66.07 63.54 -18.39
N ALA A 18 65.07 64.30 -17.94
CA ALA A 18 64.28 63.96 -16.75
C ALA A 18 63.44 62.68 -16.94
N ARG A 19 63.07 62.36 -18.20
CA ARG A 19 62.28 61.18 -18.56
C ARG A 19 63.11 59.90 -18.70
N LEU A 20 64.41 60.00 -19.00
CA LEU A 20 65.32 58.85 -19.10
C LEU A 20 65.26 57.90 -17.88
N PRO A 21 65.32 58.36 -16.61
CA PRO A 21 65.19 57.46 -15.47
C PRO A 21 63.80 56.80 -15.35
N LEU A 22 62.73 57.47 -15.74
CA LEU A 22 61.37 56.89 -15.79
C LEU A 22 61.23 55.82 -16.87
N GLN A 23 61.86 56.01 -18.04
CA GLN A 23 61.92 55.01 -19.11
C GLN A 23 62.75 53.78 -18.69
N VAL A 24 63.88 53.99 -18.00
CA VAL A 24 64.68 52.87 -17.48
C VAL A 24 63.93 52.08 -16.41
N ALA A 25 63.15 52.75 -15.55
CA ALA A 25 62.27 52.08 -14.60
C ALA A 25 61.16 51.29 -15.30
N GLU A 26 60.58 51.83 -16.39
CA GLU A 26 59.62 51.14 -17.26
C GLU A 26 60.24 49.86 -17.87
N ASP A 27 61.42 49.97 -18.49
CA ASP A 27 62.12 48.86 -19.15
C ASP A 27 62.65 47.78 -18.18
N ARG A 28 62.94 48.14 -16.93
CA ARG A 28 63.56 47.22 -15.96
C ARG A 28 62.55 46.56 -15.01
N PHE A 29 61.54 47.31 -14.57
CA PHE A 29 60.57 46.85 -13.56
C PHE A 29 59.21 46.52 -14.17
N PHE A 30 58.67 47.42 -15.00
CA PHE A 30 57.31 47.24 -15.54
C PHE A 30 57.28 46.35 -16.79
N ALA A 31 58.35 46.30 -17.58
CA ALA A 31 58.45 45.42 -18.73
C ALA A 31 58.50 43.92 -18.37
N ARG A 32 58.87 43.59 -17.12
CA ARG A 32 58.81 42.21 -16.59
C ARG A 32 57.43 41.81 -16.08
N MET A 33 56.51 42.75 -15.87
CA MET A 33 55.13 42.46 -15.53
C MET A 33 54.33 42.21 -16.80
N GLU A 34 53.30 41.37 -16.69
CA GLU A 34 52.35 41.14 -17.77
C GLU A 34 51.69 42.47 -18.19
N SER A 35 51.40 42.62 -19.49
CA SER A 35 50.95 43.90 -20.04
C SER A 35 49.59 44.38 -19.52
N ASP A 36 48.82 43.48 -18.93
CA ASP A 36 47.51 43.71 -18.33
C ASP A 36 47.56 43.88 -16.79
N ALA A 37 48.76 43.81 -16.19
CA ALA A 37 48.93 43.91 -14.75
C ALA A 37 48.34 45.26 -14.22
N PRO A 38 47.45 45.24 -13.20
CA PRO A 38 46.72 46.44 -12.77
C PRO A 38 47.61 47.60 -12.28
N VAL A 39 48.81 47.29 -11.79
CA VAL A 39 49.79 48.29 -11.32
C VAL A 39 50.51 48.92 -12.52
N ARG A 40 50.90 48.10 -13.50
CA ARG A 40 51.53 48.55 -14.75
C ARG A 40 50.60 49.41 -15.58
N LEU A 41 49.35 49.00 -15.78
CA LEU A 41 48.35 49.78 -16.55
C LEU A 41 48.07 51.16 -15.94
N ARG A 42 48.04 51.24 -14.61
CA ARG A 42 47.86 52.53 -13.91
C ARG A 42 49.06 53.46 -14.10
N TYR A 43 50.27 52.89 -14.07
CA TYR A 43 51.51 53.61 -14.32
C TYR A 43 51.62 54.09 -15.78
N GLU A 44 51.38 53.21 -16.76
CA GLU A 44 51.41 53.57 -18.18
C GLU A 44 50.36 54.63 -18.53
N ARG A 45 49.17 54.57 -17.91
CA ARG A 45 48.14 55.60 -18.07
C ARG A 45 48.58 56.95 -17.51
N SER A 46 49.12 57.00 -16.29
CA SER A 46 49.55 58.25 -15.68
C SER A 46 50.73 58.87 -16.44
N LEU A 47 51.66 58.03 -16.90
CA LEU A 47 52.78 58.44 -17.75
C LEU A 47 52.32 58.96 -19.11
N GLY A 48 51.38 58.26 -19.76
CA GLY A 48 50.81 58.69 -21.04
C GLY A 48 50.06 60.03 -20.94
N LEU A 49 49.30 60.25 -19.86
CA LEU A 49 48.64 61.54 -19.61
C LEU A 49 49.64 62.68 -19.35
N LEU A 50 50.71 62.39 -18.60
CA LEU A 50 51.79 63.35 -18.34
C LEU A 50 52.51 63.73 -19.64
N ASP A 51 52.84 62.74 -20.47
CA ASP A 51 53.44 62.95 -21.78
C ASP A 51 52.54 63.74 -22.72
N ALA A 52 51.23 63.46 -22.71
CA ALA A 52 50.24 64.19 -23.49
C ALA A 52 50.19 65.68 -23.08
N ALA A 53 50.12 65.94 -21.78
CA ALA A 53 50.11 67.28 -21.21
C ALA A 53 51.42 68.04 -21.50
N VAL A 54 52.58 67.42 -21.24
CA VAL A 54 53.88 68.04 -21.49
C VAL A 54 54.11 68.27 -22.99
N GLY A 55 53.73 67.32 -23.84
CA GLY A 55 53.76 67.48 -25.29
C GLY A 55 52.91 68.66 -25.77
N SER A 56 51.73 68.86 -25.18
CA SER A 56 50.89 70.03 -25.48
C SER A 56 51.54 71.36 -25.09
N VAL A 57 52.15 71.43 -23.89
CA VAL A 57 52.79 72.64 -23.35
C VAL A 57 54.05 73.00 -24.14
N LEU A 58 54.84 71.99 -24.53
CA LEU A 58 56.10 72.15 -25.27
C LEU A 58 55.91 72.21 -26.81
N ARG A 59 54.66 72.17 -27.30
CA ARG A 59 54.31 72.07 -28.73
C ARG A 59 55.04 70.92 -29.44
N ASP A 60 55.15 69.78 -28.75
CA ASP A 60 55.68 68.51 -29.26
C ASP A 60 54.53 67.57 -29.61
N LYS A 61 54.11 67.59 -30.89
CA LYS A 61 52.97 66.80 -31.38
C LYS A 61 53.23 65.29 -31.30
N ASP A 62 54.47 64.84 -31.44
CA ASP A 62 54.80 63.41 -31.41
C ASP A 62 54.80 62.87 -29.98
N LEU A 63 55.28 63.67 -29.02
CA LEU A 63 55.16 63.36 -27.60
C LEU A 63 53.70 63.36 -27.15
N GLN A 64 52.92 64.36 -27.59
CA GLN A 64 51.50 64.46 -27.28
C GLN A 64 50.71 63.26 -27.79
N ARG A 65 50.89 62.88 -29.06
CA ARG A 65 50.21 61.73 -29.69
C ARG A 65 50.57 60.41 -29.02
N ARG A 66 51.85 60.19 -28.73
CA ARG A 66 52.31 58.95 -28.06
C ARG A 66 51.76 58.83 -26.65
N GLY A 67 51.75 59.93 -25.88
CA GLY A 67 51.18 59.94 -24.54
C GLY A 67 49.67 59.63 -24.55
N ALA A 68 48.92 60.27 -25.44
CA ALA A 68 47.50 60.02 -25.60
C ALA A 68 47.19 58.58 -26.00
N ALA A 69 47.92 58.03 -26.99
CA ALA A 69 47.75 56.65 -27.43
C ALA A 69 48.10 55.62 -26.34
N LEU A 70 49.14 55.88 -25.53
CA LEU A 70 49.50 55.02 -24.41
C LEU A 70 48.42 55.04 -23.33
N ALA A 71 47.92 56.22 -22.94
CA ALA A 71 46.88 56.34 -21.94
C ALA A 71 45.57 55.66 -22.38
N GLU A 72 45.17 55.82 -23.64
CA GLU A 72 43.98 55.18 -24.20
C GLU A 72 44.12 53.66 -24.25
N ARG A 73 45.27 53.14 -24.70
CA ARG A 73 45.55 51.69 -24.74
C ARG A 73 45.49 51.07 -23.35
N SER A 74 46.14 51.67 -22.36
CA SER A 74 46.17 51.11 -21.00
C SER A 74 44.78 51.16 -20.33
N ASP A 75 43.96 52.17 -20.63
CA ASP A 75 42.58 52.26 -20.15
C ASP A 75 41.66 51.23 -20.82
N ALA A 76 41.82 51.01 -22.13
CA ALA A 76 41.10 49.97 -22.87
C ALA A 76 41.46 48.56 -22.37
N LEU A 77 42.76 48.27 -22.16
CA LEU A 77 43.22 46.99 -21.62
C LEU A 77 42.71 46.78 -20.19
N SER A 78 42.74 47.82 -19.34
CA SER A 78 42.17 47.73 -17.99
C SER A 78 40.68 47.40 -17.98
N ARG A 79 39.90 47.97 -18.91
CA ARG A 79 38.48 47.62 -19.06
C ARG A 79 38.29 46.18 -19.54
N ALA A 80 39.07 45.73 -20.52
CA ALA A 80 38.99 44.37 -21.04
C ALA A 80 39.25 43.35 -19.93
N THR A 81 40.34 43.49 -19.18
CA THR A 81 40.68 42.59 -18.06
C THR A 81 39.60 42.60 -16.96
N ARG A 82 38.95 43.76 -16.69
CA ARG A 82 37.83 43.81 -15.73
C ARG A 82 36.61 43.05 -16.23
N LEU A 83 36.28 43.18 -17.52
CA LEU A 83 35.14 42.49 -18.13
C LEU A 83 35.39 40.98 -18.19
N GLU A 84 36.60 40.56 -18.53
CA GLU A 84 36.99 39.15 -18.53
C GLU A 84 36.89 38.54 -17.14
N ASN A 85 37.47 39.18 -16.12
CA ASN A 85 37.32 38.73 -14.73
C ASN A 85 35.86 38.69 -14.25
N ALA A 86 35.02 39.63 -14.68
CA ALA A 86 33.60 39.60 -14.37
C ALA A 86 32.86 38.48 -15.10
N ALA A 87 33.24 38.18 -16.35
CA ALA A 87 32.69 37.09 -17.13
C ALA A 87 33.09 35.74 -16.52
N THR A 88 34.36 35.55 -16.16
CA THR A 88 34.84 34.33 -15.48
C THR A 88 34.07 34.10 -14.18
N ARG A 89 33.98 35.11 -13.29
CA ARG A 89 33.18 34.99 -12.06
C ARG A 89 31.73 34.63 -12.30
N LYS A 90 31.10 35.19 -13.34
CA LYS A 90 29.71 34.84 -13.69
C LYS A 90 29.59 33.40 -14.20
N ARG A 91 30.58 32.92 -14.95
CA ARG A 91 30.63 31.54 -15.43
C ARG A 91 30.80 30.57 -14.27
N ASP A 92 31.77 30.84 -13.40
CA ASP A 92 32.04 30.00 -12.21
C ASP A 92 30.79 29.91 -11.32
N HIS A 93 30.14 31.04 -11.04
CA HIS A 93 28.89 31.04 -10.25
C HIS A 93 27.75 30.29 -10.94
N ALA A 94 27.60 30.42 -12.25
CA ALA A 94 26.57 29.70 -13.00
C ALA A 94 26.84 28.19 -13.03
N GLU A 95 28.12 27.79 -13.07
CA GLU A 95 28.54 26.38 -13.00
C GLU A 95 28.27 25.81 -11.61
N GLU A 96 28.61 26.54 -10.53
CA GLU A 96 28.27 26.15 -9.16
C GLU A 96 26.76 26.00 -8.94
N GLU A 97 25.94 26.93 -9.47
CA GLU A 97 24.48 26.84 -9.40
C GLU A 97 23.93 25.66 -10.20
N LEU A 98 24.51 25.38 -11.38
CA LEU A 98 24.14 24.24 -12.21
C LEU A 98 24.43 22.93 -11.49
N ASP A 99 25.62 22.78 -10.93
CA ASP A 99 26.06 21.58 -10.21
C ASP A 99 25.20 21.37 -8.95
N ALA A 100 24.96 22.41 -8.17
CA ALA A 100 24.08 22.34 -7.00
C ALA A 100 22.63 21.94 -7.38
N THR A 101 22.12 22.46 -8.49
CA THR A 101 20.80 22.09 -9.01
C THR A 101 20.78 20.64 -9.50
N HIS A 102 21.82 20.22 -10.21
CA HIS A 102 21.97 18.86 -10.71
C HIS A 102 22.03 17.84 -9.57
N ASP A 103 22.85 18.08 -8.55
CA ASP A 103 22.96 17.22 -7.36
C ASP A 103 21.63 17.13 -6.61
N LYS A 104 20.92 18.25 -6.48
CA LYS A 104 19.59 18.27 -5.89
C LYS A 104 18.60 17.41 -6.69
N VAL A 105 18.59 17.55 -8.02
CA VAL A 105 17.71 16.74 -8.88
C VAL A 105 18.03 15.25 -8.79
N ILE A 106 19.32 14.87 -8.75
CA ILE A 106 19.72 13.48 -8.53
C ILE A 106 19.24 12.98 -7.16
N GLY A 107 19.40 13.79 -6.12
CA GLY A 107 18.89 13.50 -4.78
C GLY A 107 17.38 13.28 -4.75
N ASP A 108 16.62 14.21 -5.36
CA ASP A 108 15.17 14.16 -5.45
C ASP A 108 14.69 12.92 -6.24
N ILE A 109 15.34 12.59 -7.36
CA ILE A 109 15.06 11.37 -8.13
C ILE A 109 15.33 10.11 -7.29
N GLY A 110 16.46 10.09 -6.55
CA GLY A 110 16.80 8.99 -5.65
C GLY A 110 15.76 8.78 -4.56
N GLN A 111 15.36 9.84 -3.87
CA GLN A 111 14.32 9.81 -2.84
C GLN A 111 12.94 9.42 -3.39
N ALA A 112 12.58 9.92 -4.57
CA ALA A 112 11.33 9.56 -5.25
C ALA A 112 11.31 8.08 -5.63
N ARG A 113 12.45 7.52 -6.08
CA ARG A 113 12.58 6.10 -6.38
C ARG A 113 12.49 5.25 -5.11
N GLU A 114 13.20 5.61 -4.06
CA GLU A 114 13.20 4.88 -2.79
C GLU A 114 11.80 4.89 -2.13
N SER A 115 11.12 6.03 -2.13
CA SER A 115 9.74 6.13 -1.63
C SER A 115 8.76 5.31 -2.45
N LYS A 116 8.91 5.29 -3.79
CA LYS A 116 8.11 4.42 -4.66
C LYS A 116 8.38 2.93 -4.39
N GLU A 117 9.63 2.53 -4.23
CA GLU A 117 9.99 1.14 -3.91
C GLU A 117 9.40 0.71 -2.57
N ARG A 118 9.50 1.54 -1.52
CA ARG A 118 8.84 1.30 -0.22
C ARG A 118 7.33 1.16 -0.37
N ALA A 119 6.67 2.09 -1.06
CA ALA A 119 5.22 2.04 -1.26
C ALA A 119 4.77 0.77 -1.99
N VAL A 120 5.56 0.28 -2.95
CA VAL A 120 5.29 -0.99 -3.64
C VAL A 120 5.44 -2.19 -2.70
N GLU A 121 6.48 -2.23 -1.88
CA GLU A 121 6.69 -3.32 -0.91
C GLU A 121 5.63 -3.32 0.20
N ASP A 122 5.23 -2.15 0.70
CA ASP A 122 4.14 -2.00 1.66
C ASP A 122 2.81 -2.46 1.06
N ALA A 123 2.52 -2.08 -0.20
CA ALA A 123 1.32 -2.51 -0.90
C ALA A 123 1.28 -4.03 -1.13
N LYS A 124 2.42 -4.64 -1.49
CA LYS A 124 2.53 -6.11 -1.61
C LYS A 124 2.30 -6.80 -0.27
N SER A 125 2.91 -6.29 0.80
CA SER A 125 2.77 -6.84 2.15
C SER A 125 1.32 -6.77 2.63
N ALA A 126 0.67 -5.62 2.46
CA ALA A 126 -0.75 -5.43 2.78
C ALA A 126 -1.66 -6.32 1.93
N ALA A 127 -1.35 -6.52 0.64
CA ALA A 127 -2.11 -7.42 -0.21
C ALA A 127 -1.96 -8.90 0.23
N ALA A 128 -0.75 -9.31 0.61
CA ALA A 128 -0.49 -10.65 1.13
C ALA A 128 -1.22 -10.91 2.46
N GLU A 129 -1.23 -9.93 3.37
CA GLU A 129 -1.97 -10.00 4.63
C GLU A 129 -3.48 -10.08 4.41
N ARG A 130 -4.04 -9.24 3.51
CA ARG A 130 -5.45 -9.32 3.11
C ARG A 130 -5.82 -10.67 2.52
N LYS A 131 -4.93 -11.26 1.71
CA LYS A 131 -5.16 -12.59 1.14
C LYS A 131 -5.22 -13.66 2.24
N ARG A 132 -4.26 -13.65 3.17
CA ARG A 132 -4.24 -14.60 4.30
C ARG A 132 -5.48 -14.46 5.18
N THR A 133 -5.84 -13.25 5.56
CA THR A 133 -7.03 -12.99 6.38
C THR A 133 -8.32 -13.41 5.66
N ALA A 134 -8.44 -13.17 4.36
CA ALA A 134 -9.58 -13.64 3.57
C ALA A 134 -9.66 -15.17 3.48
N GLU A 135 -8.51 -15.86 3.34
CA GLU A 135 -8.43 -17.33 3.37
C GLU A 135 -8.85 -17.86 4.75
N GLU A 136 -8.29 -17.32 5.84
CA GLU A 136 -8.65 -17.72 7.21
C GLU A 136 -10.13 -17.49 7.52
N ASP A 137 -10.70 -16.37 7.08
CA ASP A 137 -12.12 -16.08 7.28
C ASP A 137 -13.02 -16.98 6.43
N ALA A 138 -12.60 -17.33 5.20
CA ALA A 138 -13.30 -18.30 4.38
C ALA A 138 -13.30 -19.70 5.03
N ASP A 139 -12.15 -20.13 5.56
CA ASP A 139 -12.00 -21.41 6.26
C ASP A 139 -12.85 -21.46 7.53
N LYS A 140 -12.86 -20.39 8.34
CA LYS A 140 -13.73 -20.27 9.51
C LYS A 140 -15.20 -20.39 9.13
N ARG A 141 -15.65 -19.66 8.10
CA ARG A 141 -17.05 -19.72 7.64
C ARG A 141 -17.40 -21.09 7.09
N ALA A 142 -16.50 -21.74 6.36
CA ALA A 142 -16.70 -23.10 5.86
C ALA A 142 -16.83 -24.10 7.01
N ALA A 143 -15.97 -24.00 8.03
CA ALA A 143 -16.04 -24.83 9.23
C ALA A 143 -17.34 -24.60 10.03
N GLU A 144 -17.75 -23.35 10.21
CA GLU A 144 -19.02 -23.01 10.86
C GLU A 144 -20.23 -23.52 10.07
N ALA A 145 -20.22 -23.37 8.74
CA ALA A 145 -21.28 -23.88 7.88
C ALA A 145 -21.37 -25.41 7.97
N LYS A 146 -20.24 -26.11 7.91
CA LYS A 146 -20.19 -27.57 8.09
C LYS A 146 -20.76 -27.99 9.44
N LYS A 147 -20.35 -27.31 10.52
CA LYS A 147 -20.85 -27.59 11.87
C LYS A 147 -22.37 -27.44 11.95
N ARG A 148 -22.94 -26.38 11.36
CA ARG A 148 -24.40 -26.17 11.32
C ARG A 148 -25.12 -27.27 10.55
N VAL A 149 -24.59 -27.67 9.40
CA VAL A 149 -25.16 -28.78 8.61
C VAL A 149 -25.12 -30.09 9.39
N ASP A 150 -24.02 -30.39 10.07
CA ASP A 150 -23.89 -31.59 10.91
C ASP A 150 -24.87 -31.56 12.10
N GLU A 151 -25.04 -30.40 12.76
CA GLU A 151 -26.02 -30.19 13.83
C GLU A 151 -27.46 -30.37 13.36
N ASP A 152 -27.82 -29.82 12.20
CA ASP A 152 -29.16 -29.95 11.62
C ASP A 152 -29.45 -31.39 11.18
N ALA A 153 -28.48 -32.07 10.57
CA ALA A 153 -28.58 -33.49 10.22
C ALA A 153 -28.75 -34.38 11.45
N ALA A 154 -28.02 -34.09 12.54
CA ALA A 154 -28.15 -34.79 13.80
C ALA A 154 -29.54 -34.57 14.44
N ARG A 155 -30.05 -33.32 14.41
CA ARG A 155 -31.40 -33.00 14.88
C ARG A 155 -32.45 -33.76 14.10
N GLN A 156 -32.37 -33.76 12.77
CA GLN A 156 -33.32 -34.47 11.92
C GLN A 156 -33.28 -35.99 12.16
N THR A 157 -32.09 -36.57 12.34
CA THR A 157 -31.94 -37.99 12.68
C THR A 157 -32.63 -38.29 14.02
N ASN A 158 -32.40 -37.47 15.04
CA ASN A 158 -33.04 -37.63 16.35
C ASN A 158 -34.58 -37.49 16.27
N THR A 159 -35.10 -36.57 15.46
CA THR A 159 -36.54 -36.43 15.22
C THR A 159 -37.13 -37.65 14.54
N ILE A 160 -36.46 -38.21 13.53
CA ILE A 160 -36.92 -39.42 12.84
C ILE A 160 -36.88 -40.63 13.79
N GLU A 161 -35.81 -40.79 14.57
CA GLU A 161 -35.70 -41.87 15.54
C GLU A 161 -36.77 -41.80 16.64
N SER A 162 -37.01 -40.61 17.20
CA SER A 162 -38.05 -40.42 18.20
C SER A 162 -39.45 -40.68 17.64
N ALA A 163 -39.74 -40.22 16.43
CA ALA A 163 -41.00 -40.54 15.74
C ALA A 163 -41.15 -42.05 15.48
N LYS A 164 -40.07 -42.73 15.09
CA LYS A 164 -40.07 -44.19 14.91
C LYS A 164 -40.36 -44.93 16.22
N ARG A 165 -39.74 -44.50 17.32
CA ARG A 165 -39.98 -45.09 18.65
C ARG A 165 -41.44 -44.88 19.09
N ALA A 166 -41.97 -43.66 18.96
CA ALA A 166 -43.36 -43.36 19.27
C ALA A 166 -44.34 -44.22 18.44
N HIS A 167 -44.07 -44.40 17.14
CA HIS A 167 -44.91 -45.23 16.28
C HIS A 167 -44.84 -46.72 16.66
N GLN A 168 -43.66 -47.23 17.03
CA GLN A 168 -43.51 -48.60 17.53
C GLN A 168 -44.27 -48.83 18.84
N GLU A 169 -44.26 -47.86 19.75
CA GLU A 169 -45.04 -47.91 20.99
C GLU A 169 -46.55 -47.92 20.71
N GLU A 170 -47.02 -47.12 19.76
CA GLU A 170 -48.43 -47.10 19.35
C GLU A 170 -48.88 -48.43 18.73
N ILE A 171 -48.06 -49.04 17.87
CA ILE A 171 -48.32 -50.36 17.30
C ILE A 171 -48.42 -51.41 18.41
N ARG A 172 -47.44 -51.46 19.32
CA ARG A 172 -47.46 -52.41 20.45
C ARG A 172 -48.70 -52.23 21.32
N ALA A 173 -49.07 -50.98 21.63
CA ALA A 173 -50.27 -50.70 22.41
C ALA A 173 -51.55 -51.15 21.67
N SER A 174 -51.60 -51.02 20.35
CA SER A 174 -52.71 -51.52 19.53
C SER A 174 -52.77 -53.06 19.48
N GLU A 175 -51.62 -53.72 19.38
CA GLU A 175 -51.49 -55.18 19.43
C GLU A 175 -51.95 -55.71 20.80
N GLU A 176 -51.47 -55.13 21.90
CA GLU A 176 -51.88 -55.50 23.26
C GLU A 176 -53.38 -55.34 23.49
N ARG A 177 -53.98 -54.25 22.98
CA ARG A 177 -55.44 -54.05 23.05
C ARG A 177 -56.20 -55.10 22.24
N SER A 178 -55.69 -55.46 21.06
CA SER A 178 -56.29 -56.48 20.20
C SER A 178 -56.21 -57.87 20.84
N ASP A 179 -55.06 -58.21 21.43
CA ASP A 179 -54.83 -59.45 22.17
C ASP A 179 -55.71 -59.54 23.42
N ALA A 180 -55.85 -58.44 24.17
CA ALA A 180 -56.74 -58.36 25.32
C ALA A 180 -58.21 -58.58 24.91
N ALA A 181 -58.66 -57.94 23.83
CA ALA A 181 -60.01 -58.12 23.30
C ALA A 181 -60.25 -59.56 22.80
N ALA A 182 -59.25 -60.19 22.17
CA ALA A 182 -59.33 -61.58 21.73
C ALA A 182 -59.43 -62.55 22.92
N LYS A 183 -58.61 -62.34 23.97
CA LYS A 183 -58.66 -63.11 25.22
C LYS A 183 -60.01 -62.97 25.92
N ALA A 184 -60.59 -61.77 25.96
CA ALA A 184 -61.92 -61.54 26.51
C ALA A 184 -62.99 -62.34 25.74
N LYS A 185 -62.98 -62.29 24.39
CA LYS A 185 -63.91 -63.07 23.56
C LYS A 185 -63.77 -64.58 23.76
N LEU A 186 -62.54 -65.08 23.93
CA LEU A 186 -62.31 -66.49 24.26
C LEU A 186 -62.91 -66.85 25.62
N GLY A 187 -62.71 -66.01 26.64
CA GLY A 187 -63.34 -66.17 27.95
C GLY A 187 -64.87 -66.23 27.88
N ASP A 188 -65.49 -65.26 27.21
CA ASP A 188 -66.95 -65.23 27.00
C ASP A 188 -67.47 -66.48 26.27
N ALA A 189 -66.71 -66.98 25.29
CA ALA A 189 -67.07 -68.19 24.54
C ALA A 189 -66.96 -69.45 25.41
N GLU A 190 -65.93 -69.55 26.26
CA GLU A 190 -65.78 -70.63 27.22
C GLU A 190 -66.89 -70.64 28.26
N GLU A 191 -67.29 -69.48 28.76
CA GLU A 191 -68.40 -69.32 29.70
C GLU A 191 -69.72 -69.77 29.06
N LYS A 192 -70.04 -69.28 27.85
CA LYS A 192 -71.21 -69.74 27.09
C LYS A 192 -71.20 -71.25 26.84
N ARG A 193 -70.02 -71.84 26.59
CA ARG A 193 -69.87 -73.29 26.42
C ARG A 193 -70.18 -74.04 27.73
N ARG A 194 -69.72 -73.53 28.88
CA ARG A 194 -70.03 -74.10 30.20
C ARG A 194 -71.51 -74.00 30.51
N ASP A 195 -72.14 -72.85 30.27
CA ASP A 195 -73.57 -72.65 30.44
C ASP A 195 -74.40 -73.60 29.57
N ALA A 196 -74.02 -73.76 28.30
CA ALA A 196 -74.68 -74.70 27.40
C ALA A 196 -74.54 -76.15 27.88
N ALA A 197 -73.36 -76.55 28.38
CA ALA A 197 -73.15 -77.87 28.96
C ALA A 197 -74.00 -78.09 30.23
N ALA A 198 -74.08 -77.09 31.11
CA ALA A 198 -74.94 -77.16 32.30
C ALA A 198 -76.42 -77.31 31.93
N LYS A 199 -76.89 -76.54 30.93
CA LYS A 199 -78.26 -76.67 30.40
C LYS A 199 -78.52 -78.04 29.79
N ARG A 200 -77.55 -78.64 29.08
CA ARG A 200 -77.66 -80.02 28.57
C ARG A 200 -77.80 -81.03 29.70
N VAL A 201 -76.94 -80.98 30.71
CA VAL A 201 -77.03 -81.86 31.90
C VAL A 201 -78.39 -81.71 32.59
N GLN A 202 -78.91 -80.48 32.69
CA GLN A 202 -80.24 -80.24 33.26
C GLN A 202 -81.35 -80.84 32.38
N ALA A 203 -81.27 -80.69 31.06
CA ALA A 203 -82.22 -81.30 30.12
C ALA A 203 -82.18 -82.83 30.19
N ASP A 204 -80.99 -83.44 30.18
CA ASP A 204 -80.81 -84.89 30.32
C ASP A 204 -81.42 -85.40 31.64
N ARG A 205 -81.29 -84.64 32.73
CA ARG A 205 -81.92 -84.96 34.02
C ARG A 205 -83.44 -84.88 33.97
N ILE A 206 -84.00 -83.89 33.28
CA ILE A 206 -85.45 -83.77 33.07
C ILE A 206 -85.96 -84.92 32.21
N GLU A 207 -85.24 -85.30 31.17
CA GLU A 207 -85.57 -86.45 30.32
C GLU A 207 -85.57 -87.76 31.12
N GLN A 208 -84.55 -87.99 31.94
CA GLN A 208 -84.51 -89.15 32.85
C GLN A 208 -85.69 -89.16 33.82
N LEU A 209 -86.06 -88.01 34.41
CA LEU A 209 -87.23 -87.91 35.27
C LEU A 209 -88.54 -88.20 34.50
N ALA A 210 -88.65 -87.70 33.27
CA ALA A 210 -89.79 -87.97 32.41
C ALA A 210 -89.89 -89.46 32.01
N ASP A 211 -88.75 -90.11 31.72
CA ASP A 211 -88.69 -91.54 31.45
C ASP A 211 -89.01 -92.39 32.67
N ILE A 212 -88.56 -92.00 33.86
CA ILE A 212 -88.94 -92.62 35.14
C ILE A 212 -90.45 -92.51 35.35
N GLU A 213 -91.03 -91.32 35.15
CA GLU A 213 -92.46 -91.09 35.28
C GLU A 213 -93.27 -91.88 34.24
N LYS A 214 -92.76 -91.98 33.00
CA LYS A 214 -93.37 -92.80 31.95
C LYS A 214 -93.35 -94.29 32.30
N LYS A 215 -92.23 -94.81 32.82
CA LYS A 215 -92.11 -96.19 33.34
C LYS A 215 -93.04 -96.41 34.52
N LYS A 216 -93.14 -95.44 35.45
CA LYS A 216 -94.06 -95.49 36.59
C LYS A 216 -95.52 -95.57 36.13
N ARG A 217 -95.94 -94.70 35.19
CA ARG A 217 -97.28 -94.76 34.57
C ARG A 217 -97.54 -96.07 33.80
N GLN A 218 -96.51 -96.65 33.17
CA GLN A 218 -96.63 -97.98 32.55
C GLN A 218 -96.78 -99.10 33.59
N SER A 219 -96.07 -99.04 34.72
CA SER A 219 -96.22 -99.99 35.82
C SER A 219 -97.56 -99.85 36.55
N GLU A 220 -98.08 -98.64 36.72
CA GLU A 220 -99.42 -98.39 37.28
C GLU A 220 -100.52 -98.90 36.33
N ARG A 221 -100.34 -98.77 35.01
CA ARG A 221 -101.23 -99.38 34.00
C ARG A 221 -101.14 -100.90 33.95
N ALA A 222 -99.98 -101.49 34.23
CA ALA A 222 -99.81 -102.94 34.32
C ALA A 222 -100.42 -103.51 35.61
N ASN A 223 -100.36 -102.77 36.73
CA ASN A 223 -100.95 -103.17 38.01
C ASN A 223 -102.48 -102.99 38.09
N ASN A 224 -103.09 -102.16 37.24
CA ASN A 224 -104.55 -102.04 37.12
C ASN A 224 -105.19 -103.11 36.20
N ASN A 225 -104.41 -104.07 35.71
CA ASN A 225 -104.83 -105.14 34.80
C ASN A 225 -104.51 -106.56 35.32
N ALA A 226 -104.28 -106.72 36.62
CA ALA A 226 -104.17 -108.01 37.32
C ALA A 226 -105.05 -107.99 38.57
#